data_AF-A0A172QS29-F1
#
_entry.id   AF-A0A172QS29-F1
#
_cell.length_a   1.000
_cell.length_b   1.000
_cell.length_c   1.000
_cell.angle_alpha   90.00
_cell.angle_beta   90.00
_cell.angle_gamma   90.00
#
_symmetry.space_group_name_H-M   'P 1'
#
loop_
_entity.id
_entity.type
_entity.pdbx_description
1 polymer ?
#
loop_
_entity_poly.entity_id
_entity_poly.type
_entity_poly.pdbx_seq_one_letter_code
_entity_poly.pdbx_strand_id
1 'polypeptide(L)'
;MSTILLLGAVITGGVFVVAPNNDNSSAVPPAQATTSTTSAPRPTMALEDSPFAEFIENSTGSQVSFMSLEDGFHTGTSTERFARPALSLSKLYIAEYVLENGTANEKKLALEMIRDSSDVSAEILYETYPDSIEEIADEFGLLSTKGDAHWGYSVTSTYDLVKFIATLLTEEPESPILEAMRDANPIAADGYPQDWGTAVLDGAEGSKWGWSDDLMLHSSVTFGEDYVVAAAVTGSKEDLTQLVENQLGEVVSQHG
;
A
#
# COMPACT_ATOMS: atom_id res chain seq x y z
N MET A 1 15.19 -45.97 -41.45
CA MET A 1 15.28 -46.42 -40.05
C MET A 1 13.96 -46.03 -39.38
N SER A 2 12.84 -46.73 -39.62
CA SER A 2 12.29 -47.87 -38.85
C SER A 2 12.58 -47.84 -37.35
N THR A 3 11.55 -47.62 -36.52
CA THR A 3 10.90 -48.66 -35.69
C THR A 3 9.58 -48.13 -35.08
N ILE A 4 8.49 -48.88 -35.32
CA ILE A 4 7.20 -48.87 -34.59
C ILE A 4 7.12 -50.22 -33.85
N LEU A 5 6.62 -50.24 -32.61
CA LEU A 5 6.03 -51.41 -31.91
C LEU A 5 5.24 -50.87 -30.70
N LEU A 6 3.91 -50.81 -30.65
CA LEU A 6 2.83 -51.82 -30.50
C LEU A 6 2.75 -52.59 -29.16
N LEU A 7 1.73 -52.18 -28.38
CA LEU A 7 0.73 -52.89 -27.56
C LEU A 7 1.06 -54.18 -26.76
N GLY A 8 0.56 -54.20 -25.53
CA GLY A 8 0.13 -55.39 -24.78
C GLY A 8 -0.77 -55.03 -23.59
N ALA A 9 -1.95 -55.64 -23.49
CA ALA A 9 -3.01 -55.36 -22.51
C ALA A 9 -3.45 -56.64 -21.73
N VAL A 10 -4.32 -56.45 -20.72
CA VAL A 10 -5.29 -57.38 -20.07
C VAL A 10 -4.81 -58.07 -18.75
N ILE A 11 -5.24 -57.62 -17.55
CA ILE A 11 -6.45 -57.86 -16.69
C ILE A 11 -6.42 -59.17 -15.86
N THR A 12 -6.65 -59.03 -14.53
CA THR A 12 -7.53 -59.80 -13.59
C THR A 12 -7.18 -59.37 -12.15
N GLY A 13 -8.03 -59.13 -11.13
CA GLY A 13 -9.49 -59.18 -10.93
C GLY A 13 -9.81 -59.18 -9.41
N GLY A 14 -10.95 -58.58 -9.00
CA GLY A 14 -11.72 -58.80 -7.74
C GLY A 14 -11.11 -58.34 -6.40
N VAL A 15 -11.84 -57.89 -5.36
CA VAL A 15 -13.21 -58.23 -4.89
C VAL A 15 -13.78 -57.09 -4.01
N PHE A 16 -15.09 -56.89 -4.12
CA PHE A 16 -16.00 -56.04 -3.33
C PHE A 16 -16.28 -56.60 -1.92
N VAL A 17 -16.51 -55.72 -0.92
CA VAL A 17 -17.37 -56.03 0.24
C VAL A 17 -18.27 -54.82 0.54
N VAL A 18 -19.59 -55.07 0.54
CA VAL A 18 -20.67 -54.19 1.00
C VAL A 18 -21.46 -54.94 2.07
N ALA A 19 -21.85 -54.26 3.16
CA ALA A 19 -22.98 -54.60 4.04
C ALA A 19 -23.28 -53.41 5.00
N PRO A 20 -24.43 -53.33 5.68
CA PRO A 20 -25.75 -52.98 5.13
C PRO A 20 -26.44 -51.80 5.88
N ASN A 21 -27.53 -51.29 5.28
CA ASN A 21 -28.42 -50.25 5.79
C ASN A 21 -29.22 -50.67 7.05
N ASN A 22 -29.59 -49.67 7.87
CA ASN A 22 -30.76 -49.73 8.74
C ASN A 22 -31.57 -48.42 8.61
N ASP A 23 -32.84 -48.58 8.25
CA ASP A 23 -33.85 -47.52 8.12
C ASP A 23 -34.25 -46.92 9.47
N ASN A 24 -34.56 -45.62 9.49
CA ASN A 24 -35.70 -45.13 10.26
C ASN A 24 -36.30 -43.87 9.63
N SER A 25 -37.59 -43.95 9.28
CA SER A 25 -38.39 -42.85 8.71
C SER A 25 -39.24 -42.19 9.79
N SER A 26 -39.41 -40.86 9.72
CA SER A 26 -40.58 -40.13 10.27
C SER A 26 -40.77 -38.78 9.54
N ALA A 27 -42.03 -38.42 9.32
CA ALA A 27 -42.55 -37.51 8.29
C ALA A 27 -42.76 -36.02 8.70
N VAL A 28 -42.53 -35.08 7.75
CA VAL A 28 -43.38 -33.96 7.17
C VAL A 28 -44.06 -32.92 8.13
N PRO A 29 -44.36 -31.60 7.83
CA PRO A 29 -44.38 -30.78 6.57
C PRO A 29 -43.70 -29.37 6.63
N PRO A 30 -43.77 -28.50 5.57
CA PRO A 30 -43.03 -27.24 5.47
C PRO A 30 -43.78 -26.02 6.05
N ALA A 31 -43.03 -25.07 6.63
CA ALA A 31 -43.55 -23.77 7.03
C ALA A 31 -43.00 -22.66 6.11
N GLN A 32 -43.90 -21.96 5.43
CA GLN A 32 -43.64 -20.67 4.78
C GLN A 32 -43.43 -19.61 5.87
N ALA A 33 -42.37 -18.80 5.75
CA ALA A 33 -42.22 -17.58 6.52
C ALA A 33 -41.84 -16.42 5.59
N THR A 34 -42.83 -15.55 5.42
CA THR A 34 -42.81 -14.14 5.04
C THR A 34 -41.46 -13.41 5.22
N THR A 35 -40.95 -12.81 4.15
CA THR A 35 -39.88 -11.80 4.22
C THR A 35 -40.51 -10.41 4.37
N SER A 36 -40.24 -9.77 5.51
CA SER A 36 -40.48 -8.35 5.73
C SER A 36 -39.21 -7.76 6.34
N THR A 37 -38.83 -6.64 5.75
CA THR A 37 -37.58 -5.88 5.80
C THR A 37 -37.21 -5.35 7.18
N THR A 38 -35.92 -5.45 7.53
CA THR A 38 -35.23 -4.43 8.35
C THR A 38 -33.78 -4.33 7.87
N SER A 39 -33.46 -3.25 7.16
CA SER A 39 -32.08 -2.84 6.89
C SER A 39 -31.49 -2.33 8.20
N ALA A 40 -30.67 -3.16 8.86
CA ALA A 40 -29.84 -2.71 9.96
C ALA A 40 -28.73 -1.79 9.43
N PRO A 41 -28.31 -0.76 10.19
CA PRO A 41 -27.16 0.07 9.82
C PRO A 41 -25.92 -0.84 9.76
N ARG A 42 -25.17 -0.73 8.67
CA ARG A 42 -23.89 -1.44 8.49
C ARG A 42 -22.94 -0.93 9.58
N PRO A 43 -22.37 -1.77 10.45
CA PRO A 43 -21.40 -1.28 11.41
C PRO A 43 -20.13 -0.94 10.65
N THR A 44 -19.75 0.34 10.66
CA THR A 44 -18.37 0.76 10.48
C THR A 44 -17.58 0.23 11.67
N MET A 45 -17.20 -1.05 11.64
CA MET A 45 -16.08 -1.47 12.49
C MET A 45 -14.85 -0.82 11.86
N ALA A 46 -14.19 0.06 12.61
CA ALA A 46 -12.93 0.65 12.20
C ALA A 46 -11.99 -0.50 11.80
N LEU A 47 -11.33 -0.36 10.65
CA LEU A 47 -10.32 -1.31 10.16
C LEU A 47 -9.20 -1.58 11.19
N GLU A 48 -9.09 -0.74 12.22
CA GLU A 48 -8.16 -0.83 13.34
C GLU A 48 -8.44 -2.01 14.29
N ASP A 49 -9.69 -2.50 14.38
CA ASP A 49 -10.04 -3.70 15.17
C ASP A 49 -9.93 -5.01 14.36
N SER A 50 -9.39 -4.95 13.15
CA SER A 50 -9.27 -6.09 12.25
C SER A 50 -8.18 -7.06 12.71
N PRO A 51 -8.38 -8.39 12.66
CA PRO A 51 -7.30 -9.37 12.86
C PRO A 51 -6.19 -9.30 11.79
N PHE A 52 -6.34 -8.42 10.79
CA PHE A 52 -5.30 -8.05 9.81
C PHE A 52 -4.51 -6.80 10.23
N ALA A 53 -4.73 -6.24 11.42
CA ALA A 53 -4.03 -5.08 11.98
C ALA A 53 -2.63 -5.43 12.54
N GLU A 54 -2.15 -6.65 12.33
CA GLU A 54 -0.81 -7.07 12.77
C GLU A 54 0.26 -6.66 11.75
N PHE A 55 1.41 -6.19 12.25
CA PHE A 55 2.59 -5.92 11.45
C PHE A 55 3.10 -7.20 10.78
N ILE A 56 3.17 -7.21 9.45
CA ILE A 56 3.67 -8.35 8.66
C ILE A 56 4.72 -7.86 7.67
N GLU A 57 5.96 -8.29 7.82
CA GLU A 57 7.03 -8.00 6.87
C GLU A 57 6.92 -8.91 5.63
N ASN A 58 6.91 -8.30 4.44
CA ASN A 58 7.04 -9.01 3.18
C ASN A 58 7.73 -8.09 2.17
N SER A 59 8.98 -8.38 1.82
CA SER A 59 9.77 -7.54 0.92
C SER A 59 9.52 -7.78 -0.57
N THR A 60 8.73 -8.79 -0.97
CA THR A 60 8.60 -9.21 -2.38
C THR A 60 7.18 -9.11 -2.97
N GLY A 61 7.05 -8.73 -4.25
CA GLY A 61 5.76 -8.62 -4.95
C GLY A 61 5.16 -7.21 -4.97
N SER A 62 4.17 -7.01 -5.84
CA SER A 62 3.51 -5.72 -6.01
C SER A 62 2.55 -5.38 -4.86
N GLN A 63 2.42 -4.09 -4.61
CA GLN A 63 1.54 -3.51 -3.60
C GLN A 63 0.85 -2.28 -4.20
N VAL A 64 -0.46 -2.13 -3.98
CA VAL A 64 -1.24 -0.96 -4.39
C VAL A 64 -2.28 -0.65 -3.31
N SER A 65 -2.47 0.63 -3.02
CA SER A 65 -3.63 1.15 -2.28
C SER A 65 -4.14 2.41 -2.97
N PHE A 66 -5.46 2.58 -3.00
CA PHE A 66 -6.17 3.75 -3.49
C PHE A 66 -7.27 4.10 -2.49
N MET A 67 -7.45 5.40 -2.23
CA MET A 67 -8.55 5.95 -1.46
C MET A 67 -9.12 7.17 -2.18
N SER A 68 -10.42 7.17 -2.43
CA SER A 68 -11.17 8.38 -2.77
C SER A 68 -11.50 9.14 -1.50
N LEU A 69 -11.27 10.44 -1.52
CA LEU A 69 -11.63 11.38 -0.47
C LEU A 69 -13.08 11.87 -0.61
N GLU A 70 -13.67 11.78 -1.80
CA GLU A 70 -15.05 12.20 -2.07
C GLU A 70 -16.07 11.25 -1.43
N ASP A 71 -15.94 9.95 -1.71
CA ASP A 71 -16.93 8.94 -1.32
C ASP A 71 -16.40 7.89 -0.32
N GLY A 72 -15.12 7.98 0.04
CA GLY A 72 -14.45 7.03 0.93
C GLY A 72 -14.21 5.66 0.30
N PHE A 73 -14.33 5.52 -1.02
CA PHE A 73 -14.03 4.29 -1.74
C PHE A 73 -12.56 3.92 -1.56
N HIS A 74 -12.31 2.66 -1.24
CA HIS A 74 -10.97 2.14 -1.04
C HIS A 74 -10.80 0.82 -1.80
N THR A 75 -9.68 0.69 -2.51
CA THR A 75 -9.27 -0.57 -3.16
C THR A 75 -7.75 -0.73 -3.08
N GLY A 76 -7.29 -1.97 -3.08
CA GLY A 76 -5.87 -2.28 -3.03
C GLY A 76 -5.58 -3.75 -3.25
N THR A 77 -4.29 -4.09 -3.31
CA THR A 77 -3.86 -5.50 -3.39
C THR A 77 -4.10 -6.20 -2.04
N SER A 78 -4.17 -7.54 -2.05
CA SER A 78 -4.26 -8.32 -0.80
C SER A 78 -3.05 -8.13 0.13
N THR A 79 -1.97 -7.54 -0.39
CA THR A 79 -0.70 -7.30 0.29
C THR A 79 -0.55 -5.86 0.76
N GLU A 80 -1.54 -5.00 0.57
CA GLU A 80 -1.44 -3.55 0.75
C GLU A 80 -1.03 -3.05 2.15
N ARG A 81 -1.21 -3.91 3.16
CA ARG A 81 -0.87 -3.68 4.56
C ARG A 81 0.40 -4.41 5.01
N PHE A 82 1.15 -5.00 4.10
CA PHE A 82 2.41 -5.64 4.47
C PHE A 82 3.53 -4.60 4.48
N ALA A 83 4.37 -4.65 5.51
CA ALA A 83 5.53 -3.80 5.63
C ALA A 83 6.55 -4.12 4.53
N ARG A 84 7.01 -3.07 3.87
CA ARG A 84 7.95 -3.00 2.75
C ARG A 84 9.03 -1.97 3.10
N PRO A 85 10.23 -2.06 2.52
CA PRO A 85 11.20 -0.96 2.60
C PRO A 85 10.54 0.37 2.22
N ALA A 86 10.60 1.36 3.11
CA ALA A 86 10.01 2.67 2.89
C ALA A 86 10.86 3.52 1.93
N LEU A 87 12.17 3.26 1.85
CA LEU A 87 13.10 3.97 0.98
C LEU A 87 12.96 5.49 1.19
N SER A 88 13.04 6.30 0.14
CA SER A 88 12.83 7.75 0.24
C SER A 88 11.40 8.19 0.58
N LEU A 89 10.44 7.27 0.76
CA LEU A 89 9.11 7.63 1.26
C LEU A 89 9.12 7.90 2.77
N SER A 90 10.04 7.31 3.54
CA SER A 90 10.13 7.57 4.99
C SER A 90 10.48 9.02 5.33
N LYS A 91 11.06 9.74 4.36
CA LYS A 91 11.32 11.18 4.45
C LYS A 91 10.04 11.99 4.74
N LEU A 92 8.87 11.51 4.34
CA LEU A 92 7.58 12.11 4.68
C LEU A 92 7.36 12.13 6.21
N TYR A 93 7.58 11.00 6.87
CA TYR A 93 7.43 10.88 8.32
C TYR A 93 8.50 11.69 9.07
N ILE A 94 9.75 11.65 8.60
CA ILE A 94 10.82 12.48 9.16
C ILE A 94 10.46 13.96 9.05
N ALA A 95 9.96 14.39 7.89
CA ALA A 95 9.60 15.79 7.68
C ALA A 95 8.46 16.23 8.59
N GLU A 96 7.43 15.40 8.78
CA GLU A 96 6.28 15.74 9.63
C GLU A 96 6.71 15.95 11.08
N TYR A 97 7.46 15.00 11.62
CA TYR A 97 8.02 15.11 12.95
C TYR A 97 8.85 16.39 13.13
N VAL A 98 9.67 16.73 12.14
CA VAL A 98 10.50 17.95 12.16
C VAL A 98 9.65 19.21 12.04
N LEU A 99 8.54 19.19 11.30
CA LEU A 99 7.60 20.31 11.20
C LEU A 99 6.94 20.62 12.53
N GLU A 100 6.76 19.63 13.40
CA GLU A 100 6.24 19.83 14.75
C GLU A 100 7.35 20.25 15.73
N ASN A 101 8.46 19.53 15.73
CA ASN A 101 9.45 19.54 16.82
C ASN A 101 10.76 20.27 16.49
N GLY A 102 11.02 20.54 15.22
CA GLY A 102 12.26 21.11 14.71
C GLY A 102 12.43 22.61 14.93
N THR A 103 13.65 23.09 14.77
CA THR A 103 13.97 24.52 14.60
C THR A 103 13.52 25.02 13.23
N ALA A 104 13.42 26.33 13.06
CA ALA A 104 13.05 26.93 11.77
C ALA A 104 13.97 26.50 10.60
N ASN A 105 15.26 26.25 10.87
CA ASN A 105 16.19 25.80 9.85
C ASN A 105 15.98 24.32 9.50
N GLU A 106 15.73 23.47 10.48
CA GLU A 106 15.44 22.04 10.26
C GLU A 106 14.11 21.87 9.52
N LYS A 107 13.07 22.66 9.87
CA LYS A 107 11.80 22.67 9.14
C LYS A 107 12.00 23.03 7.67
N LYS A 108 12.82 24.04 7.39
CA LYS A 108 13.17 24.39 6.02
C LYS A 108 13.91 23.24 5.31
N LEU A 109 14.88 22.63 5.99
CA LEU A 109 15.65 21.50 5.47
C LEU A 109 14.74 20.29 5.17
N ALA A 110 13.77 20.00 6.03
CA ALA A 110 12.79 18.94 5.84
C ALA A 110 11.93 19.16 4.60
N LEU A 111 11.47 20.39 4.37
CA LEU A 111 10.69 20.72 3.18
C LEU A 111 11.53 20.74 1.89
N GLU A 112 12.81 21.09 1.98
CA GLU A 112 13.74 20.93 0.84
C GLU A 112 13.98 19.44 0.56
N MET A 113 14.15 18.61 1.60
CA MET A 113 14.34 17.16 1.51
C MET A 113 13.16 16.45 0.82
N ILE A 114 11.92 16.87 1.05
CA ILE A 114 10.76 16.31 0.33
C ILE A 114 10.87 16.62 -1.16
N ARG A 115 11.19 17.86 -1.52
CA ARG A 115 11.26 18.33 -2.92
C ARG A 115 12.37 17.66 -3.71
N ASP A 116 13.59 17.64 -3.17
CA ASP A 116 14.78 17.14 -3.86
C ASP A 116 15.13 15.68 -3.52
N SER A 117 14.39 15.06 -2.59
CA SER A 117 14.64 13.70 -2.12
C SER A 117 16.07 13.48 -1.59
N SER A 118 16.71 14.50 -1.01
CA SER A 118 18.09 14.44 -0.51
C SER A 118 18.30 13.46 0.65
N ASP A 119 19.14 12.44 0.42
CA ASP A 119 19.58 11.50 1.47
C ASP A 119 20.45 12.17 2.53
N VAL A 120 21.23 13.20 2.15
CA VAL A 120 22.05 13.95 3.10
C VAL A 120 21.17 14.69 4.11
N SER A 121 20.07 15.28 3.63
CA SER A 121 19.12 15.96 4.50
C SER A 121 18.39 14.97 5.40
N ALA A 122 18.03 13.79 4.88
CA ALA A 122 17.43 12.72 5.68
C ALA A 122 18.38 12.22 6.76
N GLU A 123 19.66 12.03 6.45
CA GLU A 123 20.66 11.60 7.41
C GLU A 123 20.76 12.60 8.57
N ILE A 124 20.92 13.90 8.26
CA ILE A 124 21.04 14.95 9.27
C ILE A 124 19.80 14.98 10.18
N LEU A 125 18.61 14.96 9.59
CA LEU A 125 17.37 15.07 10.35
C LEU A 125 17.08 13.81 11.16
N TYR A 126 17.36 12.63 10.62
CA TYR A 126 17.14 11.37 11.32
C TYR A 126 18.16 11.11 12.41
N GLU A 127 19.44 11.47 12.23
CA GLU A 127 20.43 11.45 13.32
C GLU A 127 20.02 12.38 14.48
N THR A 128 19.39 13.50 14.15
CA THR A 128 18.89 14.46 15.15
C THR A 128 17.62 13.95 15.84
N TYR A 129 16.75 13.27 15.10
CA TYR A 129 15.44 12.76 15.53
C TYR A 129 15.27 11.28 15.18
N PRO A 130 15.97 10.37 15.88
CA PRO A 130 16.01 8.95 15.51
C PRO A 130 14.68 8.23 15.68
N ASP A 131 13.80 8.73 16.53
CA ASP A 131 12.47 8.16 16.79
C ASP A 131 11.37 8.76 15.88
N SER A 132 11.72 9.71 15.00
CA SER A 132 10.76 10.48 14.18
C SER A 132 9.78 9.63 13.37
N ILE A 133 10.24 8.53 12.78
CA ILE A 133 9.37 7.63 12.00
C ILE A 133 8.40 6.88 12.92
N GLU A 134 8.86 6.42 14.08
CA GLU A 134 8.02 5.68 15.02
C GLU A 134 6.97 6.60 15.67
N GLU A 135 7.37 7.81 16.06
CA GLU A 135 6.44 8.77 16.68
C GLU A 135 5.32 9.18 15.71
N ILE A 136 5.65 9.45 14.44
CA ILE A 136 4.62 9.74 13.42
C ILE A 136 3.79 8.50 13.07
N ALA A 137 4.39 7.31 13.08
CA ALA A 137 3.63 6.07 12.88
C ALA A 137 2.61 5.87 14.01
N ASP A 138 2.98 6.11 15.26
CA ASP A 138 2.08 6.02 16.41
C ASP A 138 0.98 7.08 16.35
N GLU A 139 1.33 8.33 16.01
CA GLU A 139 0.39 9.44 15.90
C GLU A 139 -0.70 9.21 14.85
N PHE A 140 -0.31 8.74 13.66
CA PHE A 140 -1.23 8.49 12.55
C PHE A 140 -1.79 7.05 12.55
N GLY A 141 -1.39 6.21 13.52
CA GLY A 141 -1.79 4.80 13.61
C GLY A 141 -1.40 3.98 12.36
N LEU A 142 -0.14 4.11 11.92
CA LEU A 142 0.44 3.47 10.74
C LEU A 142 1.07 2.12 11.12
N LEU A 143 0.24 1.08 11.19
CA LEU A 143 0.59 -0.19 11.84
C LEU A 143 1.68 -1.01 11.12
N SER A 144 2.02 -0.66 9.89
CA SER A 144 3.09 -1.30 9.09
C SER A 144 4.29 -0.40 8.88
N THR A 145 4.33 0.74 9.58
CA THR A 145 5.37 1.74 9.48
C THR A 145 6.24 1.71 10.73
N LYS A 146 7.56 1.66 10.52
CA LYS A 146 8.52 1.52 11.61
C LYS A 146 9.88 2.09 11.22
N GLY A 147 10.51 2.80 12.15
CA GLY A 147 11.91 3.19 12.02
C GLY A 147 12.88 2.01 12.09
N ASP A 148 14.13 2.25 11.71
CA ASP A 148 15.26 1.34 11.90
C ASP A 148 16.50 2.16 12.34
N ALA A 149 17.64 1.52 12.57
CA ALA A 149 18.91 2.16 12.90
C ALA A 149 19.37 3.18 11.86
N HIS A 150 18.88 3.09 10.62
CA HIS A 150 19.08 4.07 9.56
C HIS A 150 17.76 4.26 8.80
N TRP A 151 17.41 5.50 8.49
CA TRP A 151 16.11 5.85 7.89
C TRP A 151 15.84 5.08 6.59
N GLY A 152 16.87 4.79 5.78
CA GLY A 152 16.73 4.06 4.52
C GLY A 152 16.34 2.57 4.68
N TYR A 153 16.49 2.01 5.89
CA TYR A 153 16.05 0.64 6.21
C TYR A 153 14.71 0.58 6.94
N SER A 154 14.08 1.73 7.20
CA SER A 154 12.72 1.78 7.71
C SER A 154 11.74 1.10 6.76
N VAL A 155 10.58 0.76 7.29
CA VAL A 155 9.51 0.09 6.55
C VAL A 155 8.20 0.86 6.65
N THR A 156 7.33 0.66 5.67
CA THR A 156 5.96 1.19 5.59
C THR A 156 5.10 0.29 4.68
N SER A 157 3.84 0.64 4.46
CA SER A 157 2.97 -0.03 3.48
C SER A 157 2.28 0.99 2.58
N THR A 158 1.81 0.59 1.39
CA THR A 158 1.00 1.50 0.55
C THR A 158 -0.25 1.96 1.28
N TYR A 159 -0.84 1.12 2.12
CA TYR A 159 -2.00 1.49 2.92
C TYR A 159 -1.66 2.59 3.93
N ASP A 160 -0.54 2.46 4.64
CA ASP A 160 -0.11 3.47 5.61
C ASP A 160 0.24 4.80 4.94
N LEU A 161 0.90 4.77 3.77
CA LEU A 161 1.17 5.97 2.98
C LEU A 161 -0.13 6.66 2.53
N VAL A 162 -1.10 5.89 2.04
CA VAL A 162 -2.42 6.43 1.66
C VAL A 162 -3.14 7.01 2.87
N LYS A 163 -3.13 6.32 4.02
CA LYS A 163 -3.72 6.81 5.27
C LYS A 163 -3.06 8.12 5.70
N PHE A 164 -1.74 8.16 5.76
CA PHE A 164 -0.97 9.35 6.15
C PHE A 164 -1.31 10.57 5.28
N ILE A 165 -1.22 10.43 3.95
CA ILE A 165 -1.50 11.54 3.03
C ILE A 165 -2.99 11.93 3.04
N ALA A 166 -3.91 10.97 3.15
CA ALA A 166 -5.34 11.25 3.26
C ALA A 166 -5.68 12.01 4.56
N THR A 167 -5.05 11.64 5.68
CA THR A 167 -5.19 12.38 6.95
C THR A 167 -4.69 13.81 6.79
N LEU A 168 -3.50 14.03 6.20
CA LEU A 168 -3.02 15.38 5.93
C LEU A 168 -4.00 16.17 5.05
N LEU A 169 -4.50 15.61 3.96
CA LEU A 169 -5.44 16.31 3.06
C LEU A 169 -6.76 16.68 3.74
N THR A 170 -7.24 15.86 4.67
CA THR A 170 -8.56 16.03 5.30
C THR A 170 -8.51 16.84 6.58
N GLU A 171 -7.47 16.68 7.39
CA GLU A 171 -7.33 17.32 8.70
C GLU A 171 -6.42 18.55 8.66
N GLU A 172 -5.40 18.54 7.79
CA GLU A 172 -4.40 19.61 7.63
C GLU A 172 -4.16 20.00 6.16
N PRO A 173 -5.18 20.48 5.41
CA PRO A 173 -5.07 20.71 3.97
C PRO A 173 -4.00 21.74 3.58
N GLU A 174 -3.56 22.57 4.52
CA GLU A 174 -2.47 23.54 4.36
C GLU A 174 -1.11 22.99 4.81
N SER A 175 -0.99 21.67 5.00
CA SER A 175 0.25 21.02 5.45
C SER A 175 1.41 21.38 4.51
N PRO A 176 2.53 21.89 5.06
CA PRO A 176 3.72 22.17 4.27
C PRO A 176 4.29 20.95 3.54
N ILE A 177 4.00 19.72 4.00
CA ILE A 177 4.39 18.49 3.29
C ILE A 177 3.66 18.38 1.95
N LEU A 178 2.34 18.62 1.94
CA LEU A 178 1.53 18.54 0.72
C LEU A 178 2.03 19.55 -0.31
N GLU A 179 2.34 20.78 0.10
CA GLU A 179 2.95 21.78 -0.78
C GLU A 179 4.33 21.35 -1.29
N ALA A 180 5.19 20.78 -0.43
CA ALA A 180 6.49 20.29 -0.85
C ALA A 180 6.39 19.11 -1.84
N MET A 181 5.34 18.28 -1.75
CA MET A 181 5.06 17.22 -2.72
C MET A 181 4.53 17.77 -4.06
N ARG A 182 3.74 18.86 -4.06
CA ARG A 182 3.33 19.58 -5.28
C ARG A 182 4.54 20.21 -5.99
N ASP A 183 5.45 20.76 -5.19
CA ASP A 183 6.68 21.41 -5.64
C ASP A 183 7.87 20.47 -5.85
N ALA A 184 7.63 19.16 -5.97
CA ALA A 184 8.72 18.20 -6.10
C ALA A 184 9.62 18.54 -7.32
N ASN A 185 10.94 18.46 -7.11
CA ASN A 185 11.89 18.73 -8.18
C ASN A 185 11.77 17.64 -9.26
N PRO A 186 11.85 17.96 -10.56
CA PRO A 186 11.79 16.94 -11.62
C PRO A 186 12.90 15.89 -11.53
N ILE A 187 14.03 16.26 -10.93
CA ILE A 187 15.21 15.42 -10.72
C ILE A 187 15.60 15.50 -9.25
N ALA A 188 15.79 14.36 -8.60
CA ALA A 188 16.26 14.26 -7.23
C ALA A 188 17.74 14.70 -7.08
N ALA A 189 18.19 14.90 -5.84
CA ALA A 189 19.53 15.35 -5.51
C ALA A 189 20.64 14.41 -6.01
N ASP A 190 20.33 13.11 -6.16
CA ASP A 190 21.22 12.08 -6.71
C ASP A 190 21.18 11.98 -8.25
N GLY A 191 20.32 12.76 -8.90
CA GLY A 191 20.13 12.76 -10.35
C GLY A 191 19.02 11.83 -10.86
N TYR A 192 18.26 11.15 -9.99
CA TYR A 192 17.19 10.25 -10.41
C TYR A 192 15.91 11.02 -10.80
N PRO A 193 15.26 10.72 -11.94
CA PRO A 193 14.00 11.37 -12.33
C PRO A 193 12.87 11.12 -11.33
N GLN A 194 11.95 12.09 -11.22
CA GLN A 194 10.79 12.07 -10.32
C GLN A 194 9.49 12.31 -11.11
N ASP A 195 9.21 11.46 -12.11
CA ASP A 195 8.09 11.59 -13.04
C ASP A 195 7.47 10.23 -13.46
N TRP A 196 7.47 9.26 -12.54
CA TRP A 196 7.06 7.87 -12.80
C TRP A 196 6.13 7.31 -11.71
N GLY A 197 5.66 6.07 -11.89
CA GLY A 197 4.80 5.40 -10.92
C GLY A 197 3.44 6.06 -10.83
N THR A 198 2.97 6.35 -9.62
CA THR A 198 1.67 6.99 -9.36
C THR A 198 1.57 8.41 -9.92
N ALA A 199 2.69 9.10 -10.15
CA ALA A 199 2.72 10.46 -10.65
C ALA A 199 2.29 10.61 -12.12
N VAL A 200 2.17 9.50 -12.87
CA VAL A 200 1.73 9.52 -14.27
C VAL A 200 0.21 9.54 -14.42
N LEU A 201 -0.53 9.37 -13.32
CA LEU A 201 -1.99 9.34 -13.34
C LEU A 201 -2.54 10.74 -13.63
N ASP A 202 -3.61 10.79 -14.42
CA ASP A 202 -4.33 12.03 -14.69
C ASP A 202 -4.83 12.64 -13.38
N GLY A 203 -4.68 13.96 -13.21
CA GLY A 203 -5.08 14.66 -11.99
C GLY A 203 -4.08 14.57 -10.83
N ALA A 204 -2.89 13.98 -11.04
CA ALA A 204 -1.82 14.00 -10.05
C ALA A 204 -1.40 15.44 -9.72
N GLU A 205 -1.46 15.82 -8.43
CA GLU A 205 -1.13 17.17 -7.96
C GLU A 205 0.17 17.22 -7.15
N GLY A 206 0.45 16.20 -6.34
CA GLY A 206 1.68 16.11 -5.55
C GLY A 206 2.12 14.67 -5.37
N SER A 207 3.44 14.43 -5.39
CA SER A 207 4.00 13.07 -5.38
C SER A 207 5.29 12.94 -4.57
N LYS A 208 5.56 11.73 -4.08
CA LYS A 208 6.85 11.31 -3.53
C LYS A 208 7.22 9.91 -4.01
N TRP A 209 8.51 9.72 -4.24
CA TRP A 209 9.08 8.48 -4.78
C TRP A 209 10.12 7.87 -3.84
N GLY A 210 10.28 6.55 -3.93
CA GLY A 210 11.30 5.75 -3.25
C GLY A 210 11.91 4.72 -4.20
N TRP A 211 13.23 4.60 -4.19
CA TRP A 211 13.99 3.60 -4.94
C TRP A 211 15.16 3.10 -4.10
N SER A 212 15.57 1.85 -4.33
CA SER A 212 16.81 1.31 -3.74
C SER A 212 18.04 1.70 -4.57
N ASP A 213 19.22 1.73 -3.95
CA ASP A 213 20.49 2.07 -4.63
C ASP A 213 20.79 1.16 -5.83
N ASP A 214 20.39 -0.11 -5.76
CA ASP A 214 20.53 -1.09 -6.85
C ASP A 214 19.40 -1.03 -7.88
N LEU A 215 18.44 -0.13 -7.70
CA LEU A 215 17.25 0.08 -8.55
C LEU A 215 16.38 -1.17 -8.72
N MET A 216 16.38 -2.06 -7.72
CA MET A 216 15.56 -3.27 -7.73
C MET A 216 14.23 -3.12 -6.99
N LEU A 217 14.04 -2.03 -6.25
CA LEU A 217 12.81 -1.69 -5.54
C LEU A 217 12.37 -0.29 -5.94
N HIS A 218 11.08 -0.13 -6.25
CA HIS A 218 10.49 1.17 -6.56
C HIS A 218 9.12 1.29 -5.90
N SER A 219 8.85 2.47 -5.36
CA SER A 219 7.57 2.83 -4.77
C SER A 219 7.28 4.30 -4.97
N SER A 220 6.00 4.65 -4.97
CA SER A 220 5.56 6.05 -5.04
C SER A 220 4.20 6.22 -4.37
N VAL A 221 3.95 7.44 -3.89
CA VAL A 221 2.65 7.90 -3.41
C VAL A 221 2.32 9.23 -4.08
N THR A 222 1.06 9.40 -4.46
CA THR A 222 0.53 10.59 -5.13
C THR A 222 -0.83 10.91 -4.54
N PHE A 223 -1.13 12.20 -4.47
CA PHE A 223 -2.51 12.67 -4.29
C PHE A 223 -2.94 13.53 -5.47
N GLY A 224 -4.22 13.49 -5.77
CA GLY A 224 -4.94 14.43 -6.63
C GLY A 224 -5.94 15.26 -5.84
N GLU A 225 -6.89 15.90 -6.53
CA GLU A 225 -7.92 16.74 -5.90
C GLU A 225 -8.74 15.92 -4.87
N ASP A 226 -9.26 14.75 -5.28
CA ASP A 226 -10.17 13.94 -4.47
C ASP A 226 -9.67 12.50 -4.24
N TYR A 227 -8.37 12.22 -4.41
CA TYR A 227 -7.85 10.87 -4.20
C TYR A 227 -6.40 10.84 -3.69
N VAL A 228 -6.07 9.71 -3.07
CA VAL A 228 -4.70 9.33 -2.68
C VAL A 228 -4.40 7.92 -3.15
N VAL A 229 -3.21 7.71 -3.68
CA VAL A 229 -2.79 6.43 -4.23
C VAL A 229 -1.32 6.17 -3.97
N ALA A 230 -1.00 4.93 -3.60
CA ALA A 230 0.38 4.48 -3.42
C ALA A 230 0.59 3.12 -4.09
N ALA A 231 1.79 2.90 -4.62
CA ALA A 231 2.17 1.64 -5.22
C ALA A 231 3.63 1.30 -4.90
N ALA A 232 3.96 0.01 -4.86
CA ALA A 232 5.32 -0.50 -4.71
C ALA A 232 5.55 -1.80 -5.50
N VAL A 233 6.77 -2.01 -6.00
CA VAL A 233 7.20 -3.23 -6.71
C VAL A 233 8.62 -3.64 -6.35
N THR A 234 8.88 -4.95 -6.43
CA THR A 234 10.23 -5.46 -6.72
C THR A 234 10.42 -5.43 -8.23
N GLY A 235 11.08 -4.40 -8.73
CA GLY A 235 11.20 -4.13 -10.16
C GLY A 235 11.73 -2.72 -10.41
N SER A 236 11.75 -2.33 -11.69
CA SER A 236 12.12 -1.01 -12.17
C SER A 236 11.00 0.03 -11.97
N LYS A 237 11.32 1.31 -12.16
CA LYS A 237 10.30 2.36 -12.23
C LYS A 237 9.31 2.14 -13.40
N GLU A 238 9.75 1.53 -14.50
CA GLU A 238 8.89 1.18 -15.61
C GLU A 238 7.90 0.07 -15.22
N ASP A 239 8.34 -0.92 -14.44
CA ASP A 239 7.45 -1.96 -13.90
C ASP A 239 6.41 -1.36 -12.95
N LEU A 240 6.80 -0.40 -12.10
CA LEU A 240 5.85 0.31 -11.23
C LEU A 240 4.85 1.13 -12.05
N THR A 241 5.33 1.86 -13.05
CA THR A 241 4.49 2.70 -13.91
C THR A 241 3.46 1.84 -14.65
N GLN A 242 3.90 0.71 -15.22
CA GLN A 242 3.01 -0.23 -15.88
C GLN A 242 1.99 -0.86 -14.91
N LEU A 243 2.39 -1.18 -13.68
CA LEU A 243 1.45 -1.66 -12.66
C LEU A 243 0.36 -0.62 -12.38
N VAL A 244 0.77 0.64 -12.18
CA VAL A 244 -0.12 1.76 -11.88
C VAL A 244 -1.11 1.98 -13.03
N GLU A 245 -0.63 2.15 -14.26
CA GLU A 245 -1.51 2.38 -15.42
C GLU A 245 -2.54 1.24 -15.58
N ASN A 246 -2.10 -0.01 -15.40
CA ASN A 246 -2.96 -1.18 -15.56
C ASN A 246 -4.00 -1.37 -14.45
N GLN A 247 -3.71 -0.95 -13.21
CA GLN A 247 -4.59 -1.21 -12.07
C GLN A 247 -5.36 0.01 -11.58
N LEU A 248 -4.86 1.21 -11.82
CA LEU A 248 -5.35 2.44 -11.21
C LEU A 248 -5.89 3.46 -12.21
N GLY A 249 -5.52 3.40 -13.49
CA GLY A 249 -5.99 4.37 -14.49
C GLY A 249 -7.52 4.43 -14.58
N GLU A 250 -8.19 3.27 -14.63
CA GLU A 250 -9.67 3.21 -14.61
C GLU A 250 -10.27 3.58 -13.24
N VAL A 251 -9.56 3.30 -12.14
CA VAL A 251 -10.04 3.58 -10.77
C VAL A 251 -10.07 5.09 -10.54
N VAL A 252 -8.98 5.79 -10.82
CA VAL A 252 -8.90 7.26 -10.73
C VAL A 252 -9.95 7.89 -11.63
N SER A 253 -10.11 7.42 -12.87
CA SER A 253 -11.13 7.95 -13.78
C SER A 253 -12.58 7.80 -13.28
N GLN A 254 -12.84 6.90 -12.32
CA GLN A 254 -14.17 6.62 -11.77
C GLN A 254 -14.40 7.23 -10.39
N HIS A 255 -13.34 7.46 -9.61
CA HIS A 255 -13.40 7.75 -8.17
C HIS A 255 -12.46 8.87 -7.70
N GLY A 256 -11.72 9.51 -8.61
CA GLY A 256 -10.78 10.59 -8.30
C GLY A 256 -10.96 11.81 -9.17
#